data_AF-A0A7W0TZ85-F1
#
_entry.id   AF-A0A7W0TZ85-F1
#
_cell.length_a   1.000
_cell.length_b   1.000
_cell.length_c   1.000
_cell.angle_alpha   90.00
_cell.angle_beta   90.00
_cell.angle_gamma   90.00
#
_symmetry.space_group_name_H-M   'P 1'
#
loop_
_entity.id
_entity.type
_entity.pdbx_description
1 polymer ?
#
loop_
_entity_poly.entity_id
_entity_poly.type
_entity_poly.pdbx_seq_one_letter_code
_entity_poly.pdbx_strand_id
1 'polypeptide(L)'
;AGFPGPWSYEPEGLGWLRGFGGGLLTTCGLEHALFMAEDSVAQYNYPAFQTKEFGLHGRVSYLPARLTGYGERWDGDACTLWASGEVVQAAVFGEQFVLRRRIEAKLGESRLFVHDEVENIGNAPTPHMYLYHVNVGFPVLDDGAELLVPATNPQPRGGHSAEGYTRFHGPRAGYTEEVTEHAVKAEAGGTVPVAVVNRARGIGAYEVFDRAQLPHHFIWRMLGQGTYVVGIEPSTNATAGRLDAKAKGKLIVLEPGETRRYDLELGALAGAAEIDAFAARVAGCG
;
A
#
# COMPACT_ATOMS: atom_id res chain seq x y z
N ALA A 1 18.66 -0.85 0.35
CA ALA A 1 18.99 0.03 1.48
C ALA A 1 18.24 -0.47 2.71
N GLY A 2 18.70 -0.17 3.93
CA GLY A 2 17.92 -0.43 5.16
C GLY A 2 16.85 0.64 5.37
N PHE A 3 16.09 0.53 6.46
CA PHE A 3 15.13 1.56 6.85
C PHE A 3 15.87 2.83 7.32
N PRO A 4 15.66 4.00 6.68
CA PRO A 4 16.30 5.24 7.12
C PRO A 4 15.68 5.74 8.43
N GLY A 5 16.44 6.55 9.16
CA GLY A 5 15.89 7.25 10.31
C GLY A 5 14.92 8.37 9.89
N PRO A 6 13.92 8.72 10.71
CA PRO A 6 12.95 9.80 10.44
C PRO A 6 13.55 11.13 10.00
N TRP A 7 14.75 11.45 10.49
CA TRP A 7 15.50 12.68 10.14
C TRP A 7 16.00 12.73 8.69
N SER A 8 15.84 11.64 7.92
CA SER A 8 16.24 11.57 6.50
C SER A 8 15.08 11.89 5.54
N TYR A 9 13.92 12.31 6.06
CA TYR A 9 12.75 12.62 5.25
C TYR A 9 12.97 13.90 4.42
N GLU A 10 12.84 13.78 3.10
CA GLU A 10 12.83 14.89 2.15
C GLU A 10 11.39 15.07 1.60
N PRO A 11 10.63 16.07 2.08
CA PRO A 11 9.22 16.22 1.73
C PRO A 11 8.95 16.72 0.31
N GLU A 12 9.93 17.33 -0.36
CA GLU A 12 9.73 17.99 -1.64
C GLU A 12 9.78 17.00 -2.81
N GLY A 13 8.81 17.11 -3.72
CA GLY A 13 8.84 16.41 -5.00
C GLY A 13 9.02 14.89 -4.87
N LEU A 14 10.15 14.40 -5.39
CA LEU A 14 10.56 12.99 -5.38
C LEU A 14 11.52 12.64 -4.23
N GLY A 15 11.75 13.54 -3.27
CA GLY A 15 12.68 13.34 -2.15
C GLY A 15 12.42 12.05 -1.35
N TRP A 16 11.16 11.63 -1.26
CA TRP A 16 10.74 10.36 -0.66
C TRP A 16 11.50 9.13 -1.19
N LEU A 17 11.95 9.13 -2.45
CA LEU A 17 12.68 8.01 -3.04
C LEU A 17 14.07 7.80 -2.42
N ARG A 18 14.67 8.81 -1.78
CA ARG A 18 16.02 8.68 -1.21
C ARG A 18 16.09 7.75 -0.01
N GLY A 19 15.01 7.64 0.74
CA GLY A 19 14.89 6.74 1.87
C GLY A 19 13.87 5.63 1.64
N PHE A 20 13.34 5.46 0.43
CA PHE A 20 12.45 4.35 0.13
C PHE A 20 13.23 3.03 0.28
N GLY A 21 13.00 2.36 1.41
CA GLY A 21 13.67 1.11 1.75
C GLY A 21 13.13 -0.10 0.98
N GLY A 22 11.98 0.03 0.31
CA GLY A 22 11.20 -1.10 -0.14
C GLY A 22 10.68 -1.89 1.05
N GLY A 23 11.23 -3.09 1.27
CA GLY A 23 10.73 -4.05 2.27
C GLY A 23 9.37 -4.62 1.87
N LEU A 24 8.85 -5.61 2.61
CA LEU A 24 7.60 -6.27 2.26
C LEU A 24 6.43 -5.28 2.14
N LEU A 25 6.33 -4.32 3.07
CA LEU A 25 5.26 -3.33 3.11
C LEU A 25 5.81 -1.95 3.49
N THR A 26 5.46 -0.95 2.69
CA THR A 26 5.63 0.48 3.03
C THR A 26 4.28 1.18 3.03
N THR A 27 3.97 1.92 4.09
CA THR A 27 2.73 2.70 4.18
C THR A 27 2.91 4.06 3.52
N CYS A 28 1.96 4.48 2.68
CA CYS A 28 1.92 5.83 2.11
C CYS A 28 0.66 6.57 2.59
N GLY A 29 0.80 7.84 2.96
CA GLY A 29 -0.24 8.58 3.71
C GLY A 29 0.35 9.62 4.70
N LEU A 30 -0.44 10.12 5.65
CA LEU A 30 -1.88 9.89 5.88
C LEU A 30 -2.75 11.00 5.27
N GLU A 31 -2.24 12.22 5.20
CA GLU A 31 -2.93 13.36 4.57
C GLU A 31 -2.84 13.30 3.03
N HIS A 32 -1.79 12.64 2.52
CA HIS A 32 -1.48 12.54 1.10
C HIS A 32 -0.77 11.24 0.79
N ALA A 33 -1.07 10.66 -0.37
CA ALA A 33 -0.39 9.52 -0.95
C ALA A 33 -0.33 9.69 -2.48
N LEU A 34 0.30 8.76 -3.19
CA LEU A 34 0.50 8.81 -4.66
C LEU A 34 1.47 9.92 -5.09
N PHE A 35 1.26 10.47 -6.29
CA PHE A 35 2.15 11.43 -6.92
C PHE A 35 2.03 12.84 -6.31
N MET A 36 2.91 13.76 -6.73
CA MET A 36 3.02 15.10 -6.17
C MET A 36 1.76 15.90 -6.47
N ALA A 37 1.41 16.81 -5.57
CA ALA A 37 0.35 17.78 -5.80
C ALA A 37 0.63 19.09 -5.07
N GLU A 38 0.10 20.19 -5.57
CA GLU A 38 0.00 21.44 -4.82
C GLU A 38 -1.50 21.70 -4.60
N ASP A 39 -1.92 21.85 -3.35
CA ASP A 39 -3.34 22.04 -3.01
C ASP A 39 -3.52 23.01 -1.84
N SER A 40 -4.71 23.59 -1.75
CA SER A 40 -5.06 24.47 -0.64
C SER A 40 -5.12 23.71 0.68
N VAL A 41 -4.68 24.40 1.72
CA VAL A 41 -4.72 23.98 3.13
C VAL A 41 -5.45 25.02 4.01
N ALA A 42 -6.28 25.86 3.39
CA ALA A 42 -7.01 26.94 4.05
C ALA A 42 -7.91 26.45 5.19
N GLN A 43 -8.32 25.17 5.17
CA GLN A 43 -9.13 24.55 6.23
C GLN A 43 -8.47 24.59 7.62
N TYR A 44 -7.15 24.75 7.71
CA TYR A 44 -6.44 24.88 8.99
C TYR A 44 -6.46 26.30 9.57
N ASN A 45 -7.15 27.24 8.90
CA ASN A 45 -7.40 28.59 9.37
C ASN A 45 -6.13 29.36 9.80
N TYR A 46 -5.07 29.24 9.01
CA TYR A 46 -3.82 29.96 9.25
C TYR A 46 -3.48 30.88 8.08
N PRO A 47 -3.76 32.20 8.16
CA PRO A 47 -3.66 33.12 7.02
C PRO A 47 -2.28 33.19 6.35
N ALA A 48 -1.21 32.91 7.08
CA ALA A 48 0.15 32.92 6.54
C ALA A 48 0.48 31.67 5.69
N PHE A 49 -0.36 30.62 5.72
CA PHE A 49 -0.15 29.37 4.99
C PHE A 49 -1.48 28.84 4.41
N GLN A 50 -1.67 29.04 3.12
CA GLN A 50 -2.95 28.74 2.43
C GLN A 50 -2.82 27.62 1.38
N THR A 51 -1.60 27.27 1.00
CA THR A 51 -1.27 26.25 -0.01
C THR A 51 -0.07 25.45 0.45
N LYS A 52 -0.06 24.14 0.16
CA LYS A 52 1.02 23.19 0.51
C LYS A 52 1.40 22.38 -0.72
N GLU A 53 2.70 22.19 -0.90
CA GLU A 53 3.25 21.17 -1.80
C GLU A 53 3.28 19.82 -1.06
N PHE A 54 2.75 18.81 -1.73
CA PHE A 54 2.72 17.43 -1.27
C PHE A 54 3.70 16.60 -2.12
N GLY A 55 4.75 16.08 -1.48
CA GLY A 55 5.69 15.15 -2.11
C GLY A 55 5.10 13.76 -2.34
N LEU A 56 5.88 12.93 -3.03
CA LEU A 56 5.56 11.53 -3.31
C LEU A 56 5.22 10.77 -2.03
N HIS A 57 4.08 10.07 -2.03
CA HIS A 57 3.63 9.12 -1.00
C HIS A 57 3.41 9.66 0.43
N GLY A 58 3.53 10.98 0.63
CA GLY A 58 3.36 11.58 1.95
C GLY A 58 4.51 11.23 2.89
N ARG A 59 4.25 11.29 4.20
CA ARG A 59 5.33 11.27 5.22
C ARG A 59 5.24 10.16 6.25
N VAL A 60 4.15 9.39 6.29
CA VAL A 60 3.93 8.40 7.36
C VAL A 60 5.05 7.36 7.47
N SER A 61 5.63 6.94 6.34
CA SER A 61 6.77 6.00 6.30
C SER A 61 8.06 6.53 6.93
N TYR A 62 8.12 7.83 7.21
CA TYR A 62 9.26 8.51 7.81
C TYR A 62 8.97 9.01 9.23
N LEU A 63 7.80 8.72 9.80
CA LEU A 63 7.48 9.11 11.16
C LEU A 63 7.84 7.98 12.14
N PRO A 64 8.43 8.29 13.30
CA PRO A 64 8.69 7.27 14.30
C PRO A 64 7.37 6.69 14.83
N ALA A 65 7.33 5.38 14.97
CA ALA A 65 6.25 4.71 15.67
C ALA A 65 6.55 4.60 17.17
N ARG A 66 5.55 4.84 18.01
CA ARG A 66 5.58 4.47 19.42
C ARG A 66 4.98 3.09 19.57
N LEU A 67 5.80 2.12 20.00
CA LEU A 67 5.31 0.78 20.32
C LEU A 67 4.38 0.84 21.53
N THR A 68 3.16 0.31 21.39
CA THR A 68 2.15 0.29 22.47
C THR A 68 2.06 -1.08 23.14
N GLY A 69 2.55 -2.13 22.47
CA GLY A 69 2.70 -3.46 23.05
C GLY A 69 3.17 -4.48 22.02
N TYR A 70 3.64 -5.63 22.49
CA TYR A 70 3.97 -6.79 21.68
C TYR A 70 4.02 -8.02 22.56
N GLY A 71 3.87 -9.21 21.97
CA GLY A 71 4.02 -10.46 22.70
C GLY A 71 3.34 -11.62 22.00
N GLU A 72 2.99 -12.62 22.81
CA GLU A 72 2.25 -13.80 22.39
C GLU A 72 0.91 -13.87 23.11
N ARG A 73 -0.11 -14.41 22.44
CA ARG A 73 -1.42 -14.73 23.00
C ARG A 73 -1.72 -16.19 22.73
N TRP A 74 -2.02 -16.93 23.79
CA TRP A 74 -2.37 -18.34 23.73
C TRP A 74 -3.87 -18.54 23.91
N ASP A 75 -4.47 -19.37 23.04
CA ASP A 75 -5.82 -19.91 23.18
C ASP A 75 -5.74 -21.44 23.00
N GLY A 76 -5.66 -22.16 24.12
CA GLY A 76 -5.24 -23.57 24.12
C GLY A 76 -3.84 -23.72 23.51
N ASP A 77 -3.73 -24.58 22.49
CA ASP A 77 -2.48 -24.83 21.75
C ASP A 77 -2.22 -23.80 20.63
N ALA A 78 -3.15 -22.88 20.37
CA ALA A 78 -2.98 -21.87 19.33
C ALA A 78 -2.23 -20.65 19.89
N CYS A 79 -1.04 -20.37 19.33
CA CYS A 79 -0.24 -19.18 19.65
C CYS A 79 -0.36 -18.12 18.55
N THR A 80 -0.70 -16.89 18.93
CA THR A 80 -0.65 -15.71 18.06
C THR A 80 0.46 -14.76 18.53
N LEU A 81 1.43 -14.50 17.66
CA LEU A 81 2.41 -13.43 17.84
C LEU A 81 1.79 -12.11 17.40
N TRP A 82 2.04 -11.03 18.16
CA TRP A 82 1.49 -9.73 17.83
C TRP A 82 2.41 -8.58 18.22
N ALA A 83 2.28 -7.47 17.50
CA ALA A 83 2.86 -6.18 17.86
C ALA A 83 1.85 -5.06 17.52
N SER A 84 1.81 -4.03 18.36
CA SER A 84 0.97 -2.86 18.17
C SER A 84 1.78 -1.59 18.40
N GLY A 85 1.51 -0.57 17.59
CA GLY A 85 2.15 0.73 17.71
C GLY A 85 1.29 1.82 17.10
N GLU A 86 1.67 3.06 17.39
CA GLU A 86 1.02 4.24 16.83
C GLU A 86 2.02 5.17 16.16
N VAL A 87 1.58 5.85 15.12
CA VAL A 87 2.31 6.88 14.41
C VAL A 87 1.47 8.15 14.42
N VAL A 88 2.04 9.25 14.90
CA VAL A 88 1.37 10.55 14.94
C VAL A 88 1.90 11.43 13.81
N GLN A 89 1.03 11.81 12.88
CA GLN A 89 1.32 12.83 11.87
C GLN A 89 0.61 14.12 12.30
N ALA A 90 1.36 15.09 12.82
CA ALA A 90 0.80 16.33 13.34
C ALA A 90 1.62 17.57 12.97
N ALA A 91 0.94 18.70 12.78
CA ALA A 91 1.54 20.02 12.67
C ALA A 91 0.68 21.07 13.39
N VAL A 92 1.33 22.08 13.97
CA VAL A 92 0.60 23.29 14.38
C VAL A 92 0.11 23.97 13.10
N PHE A 93 -1.17 24.35 13.08
CA PHE A 93 -1.83 24.90 11.88
C PHE A 93 -1.83 23.94 10.68
N GLY A 94 -1.92 22.63 10.93
CA GLY A 94 -1.94 21.61 9.89
C GLY A 94 -2.72 20.37 10.28
N GLU A 95 -2.46 19.28 9.57
CA GLU A 95 -3.07 17.99 9.81
C GLU A 95 -2.75 17.44 11.20
N GLN A 96 -3.65 16.65 11.77
CA GLN A 96 -3.42 15.91 13.01
C GLN A 96 -4.08 14.54 12.93
N PHE A 97 -3.27 13.53 12.62
CA PHE A 97 -3.70 12.14 12.51
C PHE A 97 -2.95 11.25 13.49
N VAL A 98 -3.63 10.20 13.96
CA VAL A 98 -3.01 9.03 14.57
C VAL A 98 -3.32 7.82 13.71
N LEU A 99 -2.28 7.13 13.26
CA LEU A 99 -2.38 5.75 12.76
C LEU A 99 -2.09 4.81 13.92
N ARG A 100 -3.02 3.92 14.25
CA ARG A 100 -2.82 2.78 15.16
C ARG A 100 -2.73 1.53 14.33
N ARG A 101 -1.60 0.82 14.41
CA ARG A 101 -1.36 -0.42 13.70
C ARG A 101 -1.27 -1.58 14.67
N ARG A 102 -1.87 -2.70 14.30
CA ARG A 102 -1.64 -4.01 14.90
C ARG A 102 -1.22 -4.99 13.81
N ILE A 103 -0.12 -5.70 14.04
CA ILE A 103 0.34 -6.80 13.20
C ILE A 103 0.21 -8.09 13.99
N GLU A 104 -0.43 -9.11 13.39
CA GLU A 104 -0.61 -10.43 14.01
C GLU A 104 -0.19 -11.54 13.06
N ALA A 105 0.43 -12.60 13.60
CA ALA A 105 0.74 -13.82 12.88
C ALA A 105 0.46 -15.01 13.79
N LYS A 106 -0.28 -16.00 13.28
CA LYS A 106 -0.52 -17.25 14.02
C LYS A 106 0.63 -18.21 13.77
N LEU A 107 1.19 -18.76 14.85
CA LEU A 107 2.33 -19.66 14.78
C LEU A 107 1.99 -20.90 13.93
N GLY A 108 2.84 -21.21 12.96
CA GLY A 108 2.65 -22.30 12.01
C GLY A 108 1.90 -21.94 10.73
N GLU A 109 1.37 -20.72 10.61
CA GLU A 109 0.79 -20.22 9.36
C GLU A 109 1.83 -19.46 8.51
N SER A 110 1.63 -19.41 7.20
CA SER A 110 2.49 -18.70 6.23
C SER A 110 2.00 -17.28 5.93
N ARG A 111 1.27 -16.66 6.86
CA ARG A 111 0.63 -15.35 6.69
C ARG A 111 0.62 -14.51 7.95
N LEU A 112 0.45 -13.22 7.75
CA LEU A 112 0.25 -12.21 8.79
C LEU A 112 -0.88 -11.26 8.40
N PHE A 113 -1.41 -10.58 9.39
CA PHE A 113 -2.48 -9.60 9.26
C PHE A 113 -2.00 -8.25 9.75
N VAL A 114 -2.35 -7.19 9.01
CA VAL A 114 -2.14 -5.80 9.38
C VAL A 114 -3.52 -5.17 9.55
N HIS A 115 -3.77 -4.65 10.74
CA HIS A 115 -4.98 -3.93 11.09
C HIS A 115 -4.61 -2.50 11.43
N ASP A 116 -5.07 -1.56 10.60
CA ASP A 116 -4.81 -0.15 10.77
C ASP A 116 -6.09 0.63 11.06
N GLU A 117 -5.99 1.57 12.00
CA GLU A 117 -7.00 2.58 12.25
C GLU A 117 -6.36 3.97 12.10
N VAL A 118 -6.93 4.81 11.24
CA VAL A 118 -6.53 6.20 11.05
C VAL A 118 -7.61 7.11 11.60
N GLU A 119 -7.27 7.90 12.62
CA GLU A 119 -8.19 8.84 13.28
C GLU A 119 -7.72 10.28 13.05
N ASN A 120 -8.63 11.17 12.66
CA ASN A 120 -8.40 12.61 12.71
C ASN A 120 -8.57 13.09 14.16
N ILE A 121 -7.46 13.26 14.87
CA ILE A 121 -7.43 13.77 16.24
C ILE A 121 -7.40 15.30 16.31
N GLY A 122 -7.42 15.97 15.15
CA GLY A 122 -7.45 17.41 15.04
C GLY A 122 -8.84 18.00 15.25
N ASN A 123 -8.96 19.30 14.97
CA ASN A 123 -10.20 20.07 15.09
C ASN A 123 -10.71 20.61 13.75
N ALA A 124 -10.08 20.23 12.63
CA ALA A 124 -10.45 20.64 11.28
C ALA A 124 -10.71 19.42 10.39
N PRO A 125 -11.69 19.50 9.45
CA PRO A 125 -11.86 18.48 8.41
C PRO A 125 -10.57 18.35 7.61
N THR A 126 -10.03 17.14 7.50
CA THR A 126 -8.71 16.93 6.90
C THR A 126 -8.75 15.90 5.77
N PRO A 127 -8.21 16.21 4.57
CA PRO A 127 -8.05 15.23 3.50
C PRO A 127 -7.24 14.02 3.94
N HIS A 128 -7.67 12.84 3.50
CA HIS A 128 -7.03 11.57 3.82
C HIS A 128 -6.81 10.75 2.55
N MET A 129 -5.60 10.20 2.41
CA MET A 129 -5.25 9.25 1.36
C MET A 129 -4.40 8.15 1.98
N TYR A 130 -4.63 6.91 1.55
CA TYR A 130 -3.94 5.74 2.09
C TYR A 130 -3.60 4.74 1.00
N LEU A 131 -2.43 4.13 1.13
CA LEU A 131 -1.92 3.13 0.21
C LEU A 131 -0.98 2.18 0.96
N TYR A 132 -1.18 0.89 0.74
CA TYR A 132 -0.20 -0.12 1.10
C TYR A 132 0.69 -0.39 -0.10
N HIS A 133 1.98 -0.09 0.02
CA HIS A 133 2.96 -0.34 -1.02
C HIS A 133 3.62 -1.70 -0.73
N VAL A 134 2.99 -2.78 -1.18
CA VAL A 134 3.47 -4.14 -0.94
C VAL A 134 4.46 -4.53 -2.04
N ASN A 135 5.71 -4.78 -1.67
CA ASN A 135 6.79 -5.00 -2.63
C ASN A 135 7.19 -6.46 -2.71
N VAL A 136 7.04 -7.05 -3.90
CA VAL A 136 7.47 -8.41 -4.20
C VAL A 136 8.73 -8.36 -5.06
N GLY A 137 9.83 -8.86 -4.50
CA GLY A 137 11.11 -9.02 -5.19
C GLY A 137 11.51 -10.49 -5.37
N PHE A 138 12.77 -10.71 -5.70
CA PHE A 138 13.37 -12.05 -5.73
C PHE A 138 13.25 -12.74 -4.34
N PRO A 139 12.99 -14.06 -4.25
CA PRO A 139 12.95 -15.05 -5.34
C PRO A 139 11.58 -15.26 -5.97
N VAL A 140 10.53 -14.59 -5.48
CA VAL A 140 9.18 -14.72 -6.05
C VAL A 140 9.14 -14.02 -7.42
N LEU A 141 9.62 -12.78 -7.48
CA LEU A 141 9.84 -12.09 -8.74
C LEU A 141 11.13 -12.63 -9.39
N ASP A 142 10.98 -13.25 -10.55
CA ASP A 142 12.06 -13.72 -11.42
C ASP A 142 11.48 -13.97 -12.82
N ASP A 143 12.31 -14.42 -13.75
CA ASP A 143 11.85 -14.83 -15.08
C ASP A 143 10.69 -15.84 -15.00
N GLY A 144 9.62 -15.56 -15.75
CA GLY A 144 8.42 -16.38 -15.79
C GLY A 144 7.43 -16.17 -14.63
N ALA A 145 7.70 -15.25 -13.70
CA ALA A 145 6.72 -14.89 -12.67
C ALA A 145 5.46 -14.24 -13.29
N GLU A 146 4.31 -14.44 -12.65
CA GLU A 146 3.02 -13.93 -13.12
C GLU A 146 2.22 -13.30 -11.98
N LEU A 147 1.34 -12.37 -12.35
CA LEU A 147 0.34 -11.78 -11.47
C LEU A 147 -0.96 -12.56 -11.58
N LEU A 148 -1.45 -13.04 -10.44
CA LEU A 148 -2.79 -13.56 -10.25
C LEU A 148 -3.63 -12.43 -9.65
N VAL A 149 -4.59 -11.91 -10.42
CA VAL A 149 -5.45 -10.81 -9.97
C VAL A 149 -6.84 -10.91 -10.62
N PRO A 150 -7.93 -10.70 -9.86
CA PRO A 150 -9.28 -10.68 -10.41
C PRO A 150 -9.58 -9.31 -11.03
N ALA A 151 -8.87 -8.94 -12.10
CA ALA A 151 -8.90 -7.59 -12.66
C ALA A 151 -9.42 -7.52 -14.10
N THR A 152 -9.96 -6.34 -14.44
CA THR A 152 -10.41 -5.96 -15.79
C THR A 152 -10.00 -4.53 -16.10
N ASN A 153 -10.10 -4.13 -17.37
CA ASN A 153 -9.86 -2.76 -17.82
C ASN A 153 -8.52 -2.16 -17.35
N PRO A 154 -7.37 -2.76 -17.72
CA PRO A 154 -6.07 -2.22 -17.34
C PRO A 154 -5.81 -0.88 -18.06
N GLN A 155 -5.36 0.10 -17.30
CA GLN A 155 -5.11 1.47 -17.73
C GLN A 155 -3.69 1.86 -17.32
N PRO A 156 -2.77 2.07 -18.29
CA PRO A 156 -1.41 2.48 -17.98
C PRO A 156 -1.38 3.94 -17.52
N ARG A 157 -0.61 4.23 -16.47
CA ARG A 157 -0.26 5.60 -16.08
C ARG A 157 0.91 6.07 -16.95
N GLY A 158 0.63 6.98 -17.88
CA GLY A 158 1.63 7.51 -18.82
C GLY A 158 1.61 6.79 -20.16
N GLY A 159 2.73 6.82 -20.89
CA GLY A 159 2.80 6.43 -22.30
C GLY A 159 3.14 4.97 -22.60
N HIS A 160 3.11 4.07 -21.61
CA HIS A 160 3.47 2.65 -21.80
C HIS A 160 2.25 1.79 -22.15
N SER A 161 2.48 0.60 -22.71
CA SER A 161 1.41 -0.38 -22.98
C SER A 161 1.03 -1.15 -21.73
N ALA A 162 -0.27 -1.37 -21.52
CA ALA A 162 -0.76 -2.32 -20.52
C ALA A 162 -0.75 -3.78 -21.00
N GLU A 163 -0.34 -4.04 -22.24
CA GLU A 163 -0.24 -5.40 -22.76
C GLU A 163 0.79 -6.22 -21.96
N GLY A 164 0.38 -7.42 -21.53
CA GLY A 164 1.26 -8.32 -20.78
C GLY A 164 1.63 -7.83 -19.37
N TYR A 165 0.93 -6.84 -18.80
CA TYR A 165 1.27 -6.28 -17.48
C TYR A 165 1.24 -7.29 -16.33
N THR A 166 0.62 -8.46 -16.55
CA THR A 166 0.54 -9.57 -15.59
C THR A 166 1.67 -10.59 -15.74
N ARG A 167 2.64 -10.36 -16.63
CA ARG A 167 3.79 -11.24 -16.86
C ARG A 167 5.09 -10.51 -16.55
N PHE A 168 5.96 -11.20 -15.83
CA PHE A 168 7.24 -10.65 -15.38
C PHE A 168 8.41 -11.47 -15.93
N HIS A 169 9.51 -10.78 -16.17
CA HIS A 169 10.74 -11.33 -16.74
C HIS A 169 11.93 -10.89 -15.88
N GLY A 170 13.08 -11.55 -16.04
CA GLY A 170 14.32 -11.17 -15.37
C GLY A 170 14.74 -9.71 -15.61
N PRO A 171 15.64 -9.15 -14.78
CA PRO A 171 15.98 -7.72 -14.80
C PRO A 171 16.56 -7.25 -16.15
N ARG A 172 16.06 -6.12 -16.67
CA ARG A 172 16.53 -5.50 -17.92
C ARG A 172 17.30 -4.20 -17.68
N ALA A 173 18.36 -4.00 -18.43
CA ALA A 173 19.09 -2.73 -18.43
C ALA A 173 18.20 -1.60 -18.98
N GLY A 174 18.20 -0.44 -18.32
CA GLY A 174 17.43 0.74 -18.77
C GLY A 174 15.91 0.59 -18.71
N TYR A 175 15.38 -0.37 -17.92
CA TYR A 175 13.94 -0.50 -17.74
C TYR A 175 13.36 0.78 -17.13
N THR A 176 12.29 1.31 -17.74
CA THR A 176 11.53 2.44 -17.21
C THR A 176 10.37 1.90 -16.40
N GLU A 177 10.08 2.46 -15.22
CA GLU A 177 8.95 2.02 -14.42
C GLU A 177 7.62 2.09 -15.18
N GLU A 178 6.72 1.14 -14.90
CA GLU A 178 5.42 1.06 -15.53
C GLU A 178 4.35 0.82 -14.46
N VAL A 179 3.43 1.77 -14.29
CA VAL A 179 2.29 1.66 -13.36
C VAL A 179 1.01 1.39 -14.14
N THR A 180 0.32 0.29 -13.84
CA THR A 180 -0.98 -0.04 -14.46
C THR A 180 -2.06 -0.12 -13.40
N GLU A 181 -3.10 0.73 -13.51
CA GLU A 181 -4.31 0.65 -12.70
C GLU A 181 -5.34 -0.27 -13.37
N HIS A 182 -6.13 -0.99 -12.59
CA HIS A 182 -7.19 -1.84 -13.13
C HIS A 182 -8.41 -1.89 -12.20
N ALA A 183 -9.54 -2.34 -12.72
CA ALA A 183 -10.73 -2.58 -11.90
C ALA A 183 -10.68 -3.99 -11.31
N VAL A 184 -10.56 -4.10 -9.99
CA VAL A 184 -10.61 -5.36 -9.26
C VAL A 184 -12.04 -5.80 -8.96
N LYS A 185 -12.24 -7.11 -8.94
CA LYS A 185 -13.46 -7.77 -8.50
C LYS A 185 -13.22 -8.46 -7.17
N ALA A 186 -14.19 -8.35 -6.28
CA ALA A 186 -14.11 -8.93 -4.95
C ALA A 186 -14.81 -10.29 -4.88
N GLU A 187 -14.38 -11.09 -3.91
CA GLU A 187 -15.10 -12.26 -3.41
C GLU A 187 -16.44 -11.84 -2.78
N ALA A 188 -17.33 -12.81 -2.52
CA ALA A 188 -18.63 -12.53 -1.89
C ALA A 188 -18.52 -11.80 -0.54
N GLY A 189 -17.40 -11.98 0.18
CA GLY A 189 -17.10 -11.29 1.44
C GLY A 189 -16.53 -9.88 1.30
N GLY A 190 -16.33 -9.37 0.08
CA GLY A 190 -15.77 -8.03 -0.19
C GLY A 190 -14.25 -7.97 -0.30
N THR A 191 -13.56 -9.07 -0.01
CA THR A 191 -12.09 -9.19 -0.11
C THR A 191 -11.60 -9.42 -1.53
N VAL A 192 -10.40 -8.96 -1.84
CA VAL A 192 -9.74 -9.11 -3.14
C VAL A 192 -8.42 -9.84 -2.95
N PRO A 193 -8.28 -11.08 -3.44
CA PRO A 193 -7.02 -11.81 -3.41
C PRO A 193 -6.13 -11.43 -4.60
N VAL A 194 -4.86 -11.09 -4.35
CA VAL A 194 -3.86 -10.75 -5.38
C VAL A 194 -2.55 -11.45 -5.06
N ALA A 195 -1.88 -12.04 -6.05
CA ALA A 195 -0.59 -12.69 -5.82
C ALA A 195 0.40 -12.48 -6.97
N VAL A 196 1.68 -12.39 -6.64
CA VAL A 196 2.78 -12.64 -7.57
C VAL A 196 3.30 -14.04 -7.32
N VAL A 197 3.35 -14.87 -8.37
CA VAL A 197 3.76 -16.28 -8.24
C VAL A 197 4.84 -16.62 -9.26
N ASN A 198 5.74 -17.53 -8.88
CA ASN A 198 6.66 -18.17 -9.80
C ASN A 198 6.50 -19.70 -9.71
N ARG A 199 5.84 -20.26 -10.71
CA ARG A 199 5.51 -21.69 -10.78
C ARG A 199 6.75 -22.58 -10.90
N ALA A 200 7.76 -22.12 -11.66
CA ALA A 200 9.02 -22.86 -11.82
C ALA A 200 9.80 -22.96 -10.51
N ARG A 201 9.66 -21.96 -9.63
CA ARG A 201 10.26 -21.93 -8.28
C ARG A 201 9.34 -22.50 -7.20
N GLY A 202 8.06 -22.72 -7.50
CA GLY A 202 7.08 -23.21 -6.55
C GLY A 202 6.87 -22.27 -5.36
N ILE A 203 6.93 -20.95 -5.58
CA ILE A 203 6.72 -19.95 -4.52
C ILE A 203 5.85 -18.79 -5.01
N GLY A 204 5.02 -18.25 -4.13
CA GLY A 204 4.27 -17.02 -4.34
C GLY A 204 4.24 -16.12 -3.11
N ALA A 205 3.99 -14.84 -3.32
CA ALA A 205 3.64 -13.88 -2.30
C ALA A 205 2.29 -13.26 -2.66
N TYR A 206 1.40 -13.12 -1.67
CA TYR A 206 0.06 -12.64 -1.89
C TYR A 206 -0.33 -11.57 -0.88
N GLU A 207 -1.33 -10.79 -1.27
CA GLU A 207 -2.13 -9.96 -0.38
C GLU A 207 -3.62 -10.30 -0.51
N VAL A 208 -4.37 -10.00 0.56
CA VAL A 208 -5.83 -9.92 0.51
C VAL A 208 -6.25 -8.63 1.22
N PHE A 209 -7.02 -7.78 0.54
CA PHE A 209 -7.51 -6.53 1.09
C PHE A 209 -9.03 -6.41 0.92
N ASP A 210 -9.66 -5.52 1.69
CA ASP A 210 -11.08 -5.19 1.56
C ASP A 210 -11.30 -4.08 0.51
N ARG A 211 -12.09 -4.38 -0.53
CA ARG A 211 -12.36 -3.43 -1.63
C ARG A 211 -13.13 -2.18 -1.18
N ALA A 212 -13.96 -2.26 -0.16
CA ALA A 212 -14.68 -1.09 0.36
C ALA A 212 -13.74 -0.15 1.12
N GLN A 213 -12.68 -0.68 1.73
CA GLN A 213 -11.65 0.10 2.42
C GLN A 213 -10.64 0.70 1.41
N LEU A 214 -10.23 -0.10 0.43
CA LEU A 214 -9.24 0.25 -0.60
C LEU A 214 -9.82 -0.01 -2.01
N PRO A 215 -10.63 0.91 -2.56
CA PRO A 215 -11.36 0.69 -3.81
C PRO A 215 -10.52 0.75 -5.09
N HIS A 216 -9.25 1.19 -5.00
CA HIS A 216 -8.32 1.25 -6.12
C HIS A 216 -7.19 0.26 -5.91
N HIS A 217 -6.67 -0.29 -7.01
CA HIS A 217 -5.51 -1.17 -6.98
C HIS A 217 -4.71 -1.02 -8.28
N PHE A 218 -3.40 -1.01 -8.16
CA PHE A 218 -2.49 -0.91 -9.29
C PHE A 218 -1.23 -1.72 -9.09
N ILE A 219 -0.54 -1.95 -10.21
CA ILE A 219 0.70 -2.70 -10.27
C ILE A 219 1.81 -1.75 -10.71
N TRP A 220 2.81 -1.57 -9.86
CA TRP A 220 4.06 -0.90 -10.23
C TRP A 220 5.11 -1.93 -10.64
N ARG A 221 5.48 -1.92 -11.91
CA ARG A 221 6.56 -2.77 -12.44
C ARG A 221 7.83 -1.97 -12.53
N MET A 222 8.83 -2.38 -11.76
CA MET A 222 10.21 -1.93 -11.92
C MET A 222 11.10 -3.15 -12.13
N LEU A 223 11.15 -3.64 -13.38
CA LEU A 223 11.89 -4.85 -13.78
C LEU A 223 13.32 -4.52 -14.23
N GLY A 224 13.96 -3.56 -13.58
CA GLY A 224 15.28 -3.04 -13.95
C GLY A 224 16.45 -3.75 -13.30
N GLN A 225 17.64 -3.60 -13.87
CA GLN A 225 18.88 -3.90 -13.15
C GLN A 225 19.08 -2.91 -12.00
N GLY A 226 19.51 -3.39 -10.84
CA GLY A 226 19.71 -2.57 -9.63
C GLY A 226 18.42 -2.29 -8.84
N THR A 227 17.28 -2.16 -9.52
CA THR A 227 15.95 -2.03 -8.92
C THR A 227 15.00 -3.02 -9.59
N TYR A 228 14.77 -4.17 -8.94
CA TYR A 228 14.00 -5.29 -9.48
C TYR A 228 12.89 -5.71 -8.51
N VAL A 229 11.70 -5.15 -8.72
CA VAL A 229 10.57 -5.24 -7.79
C VAL A 229 9.23 -5.02 -8.51
N VAL A 230 8.17 -5.65 -8.00
CA VAL A 230 6.79 -5.37 -8.36
C VAL A 230 6.04 -4.89 -7.12
N GLY A 231 5.36 -3.74 -7.23
CA GLY A 231 4.39 -3.26 -6.24
C GLY A 231 3.00 -3.81 -6.54
N ILE A 232 2.35 -4.41 -5.53
CA ILE A 232 0.90 -4.65 -5.51
C ILE A 232 0.32 -3.63 -4.53
N GLU A 233 -0.50 -2.71 -5.04
CA GLU A 233 -0.75 -1.44 -4.35
C GLU A 233 -2.25 -1.15 -4.22
N PRO A 234 -2.92 -1.70 -3.18
CA PRO A 234 -4.28 -1.32 -2.86
C PRO A 234 -4.28 0.08 -2.21
N SER A 235 -5.20 0.93 -2.67
CA SER A 235 -5.25 2.35 -2.33
C SER A 235 -6.67 2.89 -2.19
N THR A 236 -6.81 3.96 -1.41
CA THR A 236 -8.03 4.74 -1.31
C THR A 236 -8.37 5.54 -2.56
N ASN A 237 -7.38 5.83 -3.42
CA ASN A 237 -7.53 6.75 -4.55
C ASN A 237 -6.87 6.23 -5.82
N ALA A 238 -7.43 6.62 -6.97
CA ALA A 238 -6.88 6.32 -8.29
C ALA A 238 -5.51 6.96 -8.51
N THR A 239 -4.74 6.41 -9.44
CA THR A 239 -3.39 6.89 -9.81
C THR A 239 -3.37 8.33 -10.34
N ALA A 240 -4.53 8.88 -10.74
CA ALA A 240 -4.70 10.28 -11.10
C ALA A 240 -4.45 11.26 -9.93
N GLY A 241 -4.46 10.78 -8.69
CA GLY A 241 -3.96 11.52 -7.54
C GLY A 241 -4.94 12.50 -6.90
N ARG A 242 -4.40 13.31 -5.97
CA ARG A 242 -5.15 14.18 -5.06
C ARG A 242 -6.09 15.15 -5.77
N LEU A 243 -5.58 15.88 -6.78
CA LEU A 243 -6.32 16.96 -7.43
C LEU A 243 -7.50 16.43 -8.25
N ASP A 244 -7.28 15.34 -8.99
CA ASP A 244 -8.35 14.65 -9.72
C ASP A 244 -9.40 14.06 -8.77
N ALA A 245 -8.96 13.42 -7.69
CA ALA A 245 -9.85 12.91 -6.65
C ALA A 245 -10.70 14.04 -6.05
N LYS A 246 -10.11 15.20 -5.74
CA LYS A 246 -10.82 16.37 -5.21
C LYS A 246 -11.84 16.91 -6.20
N ALA A 247 -11.44 17.11 -7.46
CA ALA A 247 -12.33 17.61 -8.52
C ALA A 247 -13.54 16.70 -8.77
N LYS A 248 -13.37 15.39 -8.56
CA LYS A 248 -14.44 14.38 -8.70
C LYS A 248 -15.22 14.10 -7.41
N GLY A 249 -14.92 14.80 -6.31
CA GLY A 249 -15.54 14.55 -5.00
C GLY A 249 -15.20 13.18 -4.39
N LYS A 250 -14.05 12.60 -4.77
CA LYS A 250 -13.55 11.29 -4.33
C LYS A 250 -12.37 11.38 -3.36
N LEU A 251 -11.84 12.58 -3.10
CA LEU A 251 -10.84 12.77 -2.05
C LEU A 251 -11.54 12.58 -0.71
N ILE A 252 -11.09 11.61 0.08
CA ILE A 252 -11.65 11.36 1.40
C ILE A 252 -11.31 12.54 2.29
N VAL A 253 -12.28 12.99 3.08
CA VAL A 253 -12.08 13.97 4.14
C VAL A 253 -12.55 13.31 5.43
N LEU A 254 -11.72 13.32 6.46
CA LEU A 254 -12.08 12.87 7.80
C LEU A 254 -12.47 14.07 8.65
N GLU A 255 -13.67 14.03 9.21
CA GLU A 255 -14.12 15.01 10.21
C GLU A 255 -13.34 14.84 11.53
N PRO A 256 -13.30 15.86 12.40
CA PRO A 256 -12.72 15.73 13.74
C PRO A 256 -13.32 14.54 14.51
N GLY A 257 -12.46 13.64 14.97
CA GLY A 257 -12.83 12.39 15.67
C GLY A 257 -13.28 11.25 14.74
N GLU A 258 -13.36 11.46 13.43
CA GLU A 258 -13.68 10.39 12.48
C GLU A 258 -12.50 9.43 12.34
N THR A 259 -12.82 8.13 12.27
CA THR A 259 -11.84 7.04 12.12
C THR A 259 -12.16 6.20 10.89
N ARG A 260 -11.10 5.81 10.16
CA ARG A 260 -11.16 4.80 9.10
C ARG A 260 -10.29 3.59 9.42
N ARG A 261 -10.69 2.44 8.87
CA ARG A 261 -10.02 1.14 9.08
C ARG A 261 -9.51 0.56 7.78
N TYR A 262 -8.35 -0.08 7.86
CA TYR A 262 -7.71 -0.75 6.73
C TYR A 262 -7.13 -2.10 7.17
N ASP A 263 -7.64 -3.16 6.58
CA ASP A 263 -7.26 -4.55 6.85
C ASP A 263 -6.51 -5.13 5.64
N LEU A 264 -5.37 -5.75 5.92
CA LEU A 264 -4.52 -6.38 4.92
C LEU A 264 -4.00 -7.71 5.45
N GLU A 265 -4.25 -8.78 4.70
CA GLU A 265 -3.56 -10.06 4.87
C GLU A 265 -2.37 -10.11 3.92
N LEU A 266 -1.20 -10.55 4.40
CA LEU A 266 -0.02 -10.82 3.58
C LEU A 266 0.43 -12.25 3.84
N GLY A 267 0.77 -13.00 2.79
CA GLY A 267 1.24 -14.37 2.98
C GLY A 267 2.07 -14.93 1.84
N ALA A 268 2.56 -16.15 2.06
CA ALA A 268 3.35 -16.91 1.10
C ALA A 268 2.60 -18.17 0.65
N LEU A 269 2.76 -18.50 -0.63
CA LEU A 269 2.28 -19.73 -1.24
C LEU A 269 3.48 -20.67 -1.45
N ALA A 270 3.41 -21.88 -0.91
CA ALA A 270 4.44 -22.89 -0.98
C ALA A 270 4.03 -24.05 -1.89
N GLY A 271 4.68 -24.15 -3.04
CA GLY A 271 4.49 -25.22 -4.01
C GLY A 271 3.30 -25.03 -4.95
N ALA A 272 3.21 -25.94 -5.93
CA ALA A 272 2.22 -25.86 -7.00
C ALA A 272 0.78 -25.93 -6.48
N ALA A 273 0.51 -26.77 -5.48
CA ALA A 273 -0.83 -26.97 -4.94
C ALA A 273 -1.43 -25.68 -4.35
N GLU A 274 -0.65 -24.94 -3.55
CA GLU A 274 -1.11 -23.68 -2.97
C GLU A 274 -1.27 -22.58 -4.02
N ILE A 275 -0.36 -22.53 -5.01
CA ILE A 275 -0.46 -21.59 -6.14
C ILE A 275 -1.72 -21.87 -6.96
N ASP A 276 -2.02 -23.13 -7.27
CA ASP A 276 -3.20 -23.52 -8.06
C ASP A 276 -4.50 -23.27 -7.29
N ALA A 277 -4.53 -23.55 -5.99
CA ALA A 277 -5.66 -23.21 -5.14
C ALA A 277 -5.91 -21.69 -5.10
N PHE A 278 -4.85 -20.88 -4.98
CA PHE A 278 -4.98 -19.43 -5.01
C PHE A 278 -5.43 -18.91 -6.39
N ALA A 279 -4.90 -19.48 -7.47
CA ALA A 279 -5.33 -19.14 -8.83
C ALA A 279 -6.81 -19.46 -9.05
N ALA A 280 -7.30 -20.59 -8.55
CA ALA A 280 -8.72 -20.94 -8.59
C ALA A 280 -9.58 -19.98 -7.76
N ARG A 281 -9.11 -19.57 -6.57
CA ARG A 281 -9.76 -18.55 -5.73
C ARG A 281 -9.91 -17.22 -6.49
N VAL A 282 -8.82 -16.75 -7.11
CA VAL A 282 -8.82 -15.53 -7.94
C VAL A 282 -9.79 -15.65 -9.10
N ALA A 283 -9.80 -16.78 -9.82
CA ALA A 283 -10.71 -17.02 -10.94
C ALA A 283 -12.20 -17.12 -10.52
N GLY A 284 -12.47 -17.42 -9.25
CA GLY A 284 -13.81 -17.46 -8.67
C GLY A 284 -14.38 -16.09 -8.28
N CYS A 285 -13.56 -15.03 -8.27
CA CYS A 285 -14.06 -13.66 -8.18
C CYS A 285 -14.79 -13.34 -9.49
N GLY A 286 -16.05 -12.84 -9.40
CA GLY A 286 -17.02 -12.81 -10.51
C GLY A 286 -16.68 -11.97 -11.73
#